data_AF-A0A0G4M9Q9-F1
#
_entry.id   AF-A0A0G4M9Q9-F1
#
_cell.length_a   1.000
_cell.length_b   1.000
_cell.length_c   1.000
_cell.angle_alpha   90.00
_cell.angle_beta   90.00
_cell.angle_gamma   90.00
#
_symmetry.space_group_name_H-M   'P 1'
#
loop_
_entity.id
_entity.type
_entity.pdbx_description
1 polymer ?
#
loop_
_entity_poly.entity_id
_entity_poly.type
_entity_poly.pdbx_seq_one_letter_code
_entity_poly.pdbx_strand_id
1 'polypeptide(L)'
;TTKFYELNGGGSSAFCNNLKIRSAVCCTAGDKPNLKPKDNSDGSCAVYTIKKGDGCFDIADPNGLTVTELHNLNTGKTWGWGDCDLLKENMKICLSGGTPPMPAPIENAICGPQKPGTERPSSGNLTMLNPCPLNVCCNIWGQCGTTKDFCVDTTVNNTPGTAKKDTYGCISNCGMDIVNNKVGPDKFRQLGYFEGWNMDRPCLNMDVETIPKENDIIHFAFGMIAEDFSIYIGPKEKEQ
;
A
#
# COMPACT_ATOMS: atom_id res chain seq x y z
N THR A 1 34.23 42.99 -9.28
CA THR A 1 34.09 41.63 -9.83
C THR A 1 35.06 40.64 -9.18
N THR A 2 36.36 40.92 -9.08
CA THR A 2 37.40 40.02 -8.51
C THR A 2 37.05 39.40 -7.15
N LYS A 3 36.56 40.22 -6.20
CA LYS A 3 36.21 39.77 -4.85
C LYS A 3 35.07 38.75 -4.78
N PHE A 4 34.11 38.79 -5.73
CA PHE A 4 33.03 37.80 -5.79
C PHE A 4 33.55 36.42 -6.20
N TYR A 5 34.48 36.37 -7.17
CA TYR A 5 35.14 35.13 -7.59
C TYR A 5 36.01 34.55 -6.50
N GLU A 6 36.74 35.39 -5.76
CA GLU A 6 37.53 34.97 -4.61
C GLU A 6 36.65 34.32 -3.53
N LEU A 7 35.54 34.98 -3.16
CA LEU A 7 34.63 34.52 -2.12
C LEU A 7 33.87 33.22 -2.45
N ASN A 8 33.71 32.87 -3.73
CA ASN A 8 32.84 31.77 -4.12
C ASN A 8 33.51 30.66 -4.95
N GLY A 9 34.68 30.93 -5.53
CA GLY A 9 35.37 30.02 -6.45
C GLY A 9 36.89 30.14 -6.41
N GLY A 10 37.47 30.75 -5.37
CA GLY A 10 38.92 30.91 -5.23
C GLY A 10 39.57 31.68 -6.38
N GLY A 11 38.82 32.58 -7.04
CA GLY A 11 39.28 33.33 -8.21
C GLY A 11 39.10 32.61 -9.57
N SER A 12 38.57 31.39 -9.59
CA SER A 12 38.34 30.62 -10.82
C SER A 12 37.06 31.02 -11.56
N SER A 13 37.13 31.12 -12.90
CA SER A 13 35.97 31.31 -13.76
C SER A 13 35.03 30.08 -13.79
N ALA A 14 35.52 28.90 -13.38
CA ALA A 14 34.73 27.69 -13.30
C ALA A 14 33.50 27.84 -12.39
N PHE A 15 33.57 28.67 -11.35
CA PHE A 15 32.43 28.94 -10.48
C PHE A 15 31.26 29.58 -11.24
N CYS A 16 31.51 30.63 -12.01
CA CYS A 16 30.45 31.30 -12.79
C CYS A 16 29.92 30.41 -13.92
N ASN A 17 30.79 29.61 -14.55
CA ASN A 17 30.37 28.71 -15.63
C ASN A 17 29.47 27.56 -15.15
N ASN A 18 29.49 27.26 -13.85
CA ASN A 18 28.70 26.19 -13.24
C ASN A 18 27.63 26.73 -12.27
N LEU A 19 27.38 28.05 -12.28
CA LEU A 19 26.39 28.65 -11.40
C LEU A 19 25.00 28.16 -11.80
N LYS A 20 24.31 27.50 -10.86
CA LYS A 20 22.92 27.09 -11.06
C LYS A 20 22.00 28.17 -10.52
N ILE A 21 20.78 28.23 -11.07
CA ILE A 21 19.69 29.01 -10.49
C ILE A 21 19.62 28.74 -8.98
N ARG A 22 19.36 29.77 -8.17
CA ARG A 22 19.25 29.71 -6.69
C ARG A 22 20.48 29.20 -5.91
N SER A 23 21.64 29.04 -6.55
CA SER A 23 22.89 28.74 -5.85
C SER A 23 23.17 29.80 -4.76
N ALA A 24 23.38 29.35 -3.53
CA ALA A 24 23.82 30.24 -2.46
C ALA A 24 25.23 30.77 -2.77
N VAL A 25 25.39 32.10 -2.68
CA VAL A 25 26.67 32.78 -2.91
C VAL A 25 27.04 33.65 -1.70
N CYS A 26 28.34 33.74 -1.44
CA CYS A 26 28.91 34.58 -0.40
C CYS A 26 29.08 36.01 -0.93
N CYS A 27 28.40 36.97 -0.30
CA CYS A 27 28.62 38.40 -0.52
C CYS A 27 29.76 38.97 0.34
N THR A 28 30.11 38.27 1.42
CA THR A 28 31.20 38.58 2.36
C THR A 28 31.97 37.30 2.70
N ALA A 29 33.09 37.41 3.41
CA ALA A 29 33.82 36.24 3.91
C ALA A 29 32.96 35.41 4.88
N GLY A 30 33.04 34.08 4.79
CA GLY A 30 32.30 33.14 5.62
C GLY A 30 31.80 31.93 4.83
N ASP A 31 31.13 31.02 5.54
CA ASP A 31 30.51 29.84 4.95
C ASP A 31 29.16 30.17 4.30
N LYS A 32 28.83 29.44 3.23
CA LYS A 32 27.52 29.53 2.60
C LYS A 32 26.43 29.06 3.58
N PRO A 33 25.26 29.70 3.60
CA PRO A 33 24.15 29.23 4.43
C PRO A 33 23.76 27.81 4.02
N ASN A 34 23.63 26.91 4.99
CA ASN A 34 23.05 25.60 4.76
C ASN A 34 21.53 25.77 4.65
N LEU A 35 21.01 25.65 3.43
CA LEU A 35 19.58 25.79 3.13
C LEU A 35 18.80 24.48 3.34
N LYS A 36 19.48 23.36 3.63
CA LYS A 36 18.84 22.06 3.80
C LYS A 36 17.91 22.09 5.02
N PRO A 37 16.64 21.69 4.86
CA PRO A 37 15.73 21.53 5.99
C PRO A 37 16.29 20.58 7.05
N LYS A 38 16.01 20.88 8.31
CA LYS A 38 16.35 20.02 9.45
C LYS A 38 15.14 19.21 9.87
N ASP A 39 15.41 18.11 10.56
CA ASP A 39 14.36 17.34 11.22
C ASP A 39 13.65 18.19 12.27
N ASN A 40 12.37 17.90 12.46
CA ASN A 40 11.58 18.49 13.52
C ASN A 40 12.05 17.96 14.88
N SER A 41 11.73 18.67 15.96
CA SER A 41 12.13 18.31 17.32
C SER A 41 11.56 16.97 17.80
N ASP A 42 10.48 16.49 17.19
CA ASP A 42 9.85 15.19 17.46
C ASP A 42 10.48 14.02 16.67
N GLY A 43 11.54 14.30 15.89
CA GLY A 43 12.21 13.32 15.04
C GLY A 43 11.53 13.07 13.69
N SER A 44 10.43 13.76 13.37
CA SER A 44 9.82 13.72 12.04
C SER A 44 10.60 14.55 11.03
N CYS A 45 10.51 14.22 9.74
CA CYS A 45 11.19 14.99 8.71
C CYS A 45 10.51 16.33 8.46
N ALA A 46 11.25 17.30 7.93
CA ALA A 46 10.66 18.44 7.24
C ALA A 46 9.86 17.92 6.04
N VAL A 47 8.57 18.27 5.98
CA VAL A 47 7.64 17.74 4.99
C VAL A 47 7.42 18.71 3.85
N TYR A 48 7.40 18.20 2.63
CA TYR A 48 6.89 18.90 1.46
C TYR A 48 5.64 18.20 0.93
N THR A 49 4.61 18.96 0.59
CA THR A 49 3.42 18.45 -0.09
C THR A 49 3.54 18.78 -1.58
N ILE A 50 3.60 17.73 -2.40
CA ILE A 50 3.76 17.85 -3.85
C ILE A 50 2.57 18.61 -4.43
N LYS A 51 2.87 19.62 -5.25
CA LYS A 51 1.88 20.41 -5.97
C LYS A 51 1.77 19.93 -7.40
N LYS A 52 0.65 20.27 -8.05
CA LYS A 52 0.43 19.99 -9.46
C LYS A 52 1.54 20.60 -10.31
N GLY A 53 2.22 19.77 -11.10
CA GLY A 53 3.27 20.19 -12.02
C GLY A 53 4.67 20.29 -11.40
N ASP A 54 4.84 19.95 -10.11
CA ASP A 54 6.16 19.90 -9.50
C ASP A 54 7.02 18.80 -10.16
N GLY A 55 8.27 19.13 -10.50
CA GLY A 55 9.34 18.16 -10.73
C GLY A 55 10.27 18.06 -9.52
N CYS A 56 11.02 16.96 -9.39
CA CYS A 56 11.99 16.79 -8.31
C CYS A 56 13.01 17.92 -8.23
N PHE A 57 13.44 18.50 -9.36
CA PHE A 57 14.36 19.63 -9.37
C PHE A 57 13.73 20.87 -8.74
N ASP A 58 12.46 21.17 -9.07
CA ASP A 58 11.71 22.31 -8.53
C ASP A 58 11.48 22.21 -7.02
N ILE A 59 11.48 20.99 -6.49
CA ILE A 59 11.40 20.72 -5.06
C ILE A 59 12.79 20.77 -4.41
N ALA A 60 13.78 20.09 -4.98
CA ALA A 60 15.09 19.92 -4.36
C ALA A 60 15.89 21.24 -4.33
N ASP A 61 15.95 21.95 -5.45
CA ASP A 61 16.83 23.11 -5.65
C ASP A 61 16.50 24.27 -4.68
N PRO A 62 15.23 24.69 -4.52
CA PRO A 62 14.89 25.73 -3.53
C PRO A 62 15.15 25.34 -2.07
N ASN A 63 15.27 24.04 -1.79
CA ASN A 63 15.53 23.49 -0.46
C ASN A 63 17.01 23.10 -0.26
N GLY A 64 17.91 23.53 -1.16
CA GLY A 64 19.34 23.25 -1.05
C GLY A 64 19.70 21.77 -1.16
N LEU A 65 18.84 20.97 -1.78
CA LEU A 65 19.03 19.54 -2.03
C LEU A 65 19.36 19.32 -3.50
N THR A 66 20.12 18.27 -3.79
CA THR A 66 20.17 17.67 -5.12
C THR A 66 18.98 16.73 -5.32
N VAL A 67 18.62 16.47 -6.57
CA VAL A 67 17.57 15.47 -6.91
C VAL A 67 17.91 14.10 -6.31
N THR A 68 19.18 13.71 -6.34
CA THR A 68 19.66 12.46 -5.75
C THR A 68 19.48 12.43 -4.24
N GLU A 69 19.76 13.53 -3.53
CA GLU A 69 19.50 13.63 -2.09
C GLU A 69 18.00 13.53 -1.78
N LEU A 70 17.16 14.24 -2.53
CA LEU A 70 15.70 14.14 -2.38
C LEU A 70 15.22 12.70 -2.57
N HIS A 71 15.71 12.01 -3.60
CA HIS A 71 15.37 10.62 -3.86
C HIS A 71 15.80 9.72 -2.68
N ASN A 72 17.05 9.84 -2.22
CA ASN A 72 17.58 9.03 -1.12
C ASN A 72 16.86 9.26 0.22
N LEU A 73 16.32 10.46 0.46
CA LEU A 73 15.55 10.77 1.67
C LEU A 73 14.20 10.03 1.72
N ASN A 74 13.68 9.58 0.57
CA ASN A 74 12.33 9.04 0.44
C ASN A 74 12.29 7.55 0.08
N THR A 75 13.26 7.06 -0.70
CA THR A 75 13.35 5.64 -1.09
C THR A 75 13.43 4.72 0.13
N GLY A 76 12.63 3.65 0.11
CA GLY A 76 12.56 2.67 1.20
C GLY A 76 11.80 3.14 2.44
N LYS A 77 11.22 4.35 2.44
CA LYS A 77 10.75 5.00 3.66
C LYS A 77 9.40 5.70 3.51
N THR A 78 9.28 6.58 2.52
CA THR A 78 8.10 7.42 2.33
C THR A 78 7.02 6.65 1.57
N TRP A 79 5.80 6.61 2.13
CA TRP A 79 4.69 5.89 1.54
C TRP A 79 4.34 6.40 0.14
N GLY A 80 4.35 5.51 -0.85
CA GLY A 80 4.01 5.79 -2.24
C GLY A 80 5.12 6.46 -3.05
N TRP A 81 6.34 6.61 -2.51
CA TRP A 81 7.46 7.19 -3.25
C TRP A 81 7.97 6.23 -4.33
N GLY A 82 7.55 6.44 -5.57
CA GLY A 82 7.98 5.63 -6.72
C GLY A 82 9.32 6.10 -7.29
N ASP A 83 9.36 7.35 -7.76
CA ASP A 83 10.55 8.09 -8.19
C ASP A 83 10.13 9.52 -8.55
N CYS A 84 11.07 10.33 -9.06
CA CYS A 84 10.83 11.66 -9.62
C CYS A 84 9.88 11.69 -10.82
N ASP A 85 9.71 10.58 -11.54
CA ASP A 85 8.77 10.47 -12.66
C ASP A 85 7.34 10.14 -12.20
N LEU A 86 7.14 9.82 -10.92
CA LEU A 86 5.88 9.32 -10.36
C LEU A 86 5.32 10.22 -9.25
N LEU A 87 5.67 11.51 -9.26
CA LEU A 87 5.17 12.47 -8.30
C LEU A 87 3.64 12.65 -8.45
N LYS A 88 2.91 12.49 -7.34
CA LYS A 88 1.47 12.69 -7.28
C LYS A 88 1.14 13.92 -6.47
N GLU A 89 0.24 14.76 -6.97
CA GLU A 89 -0.28 15.90 -6.23
C GLU A 89 -0.82 15.47 -4.85
N ASN A 90 -0.60 16.30 -3.82
CA ASN A 90 -0.96 16.06 -2.42
C ASN A 90 -0.20 14.93 -1.71
N MET A 91 0.67 14.20 -2.41
CA MET A 91 1.60 13.28 -1.75
C MET A 91 2.58 14.08 -0.88
N LYS A 92 2.85 13.57 0.31
CA LYS A 92 3.77 14.19 1.28
C LYS A 92 5.10 13.44 1.28
N ILE A 93 6.20 14.18 1.11
CA ILE A 93 7.57 13.64 1.05
C ILE A 93 8.46 14.31 2.08
N CYS A 94 9.58 13.67 2.39
CA CYS A 94 10.61 14.21 3.28
C CYS A 94 11.63 15.05 2.51
N LEU A 95 11.99 16.19 3.10
CA LEU A 95 13.13 17.02 2.73
C LEU A 95 14.32 16.89 3.70
N SER A 96 14.19 16.06 4.73
CA SER A 96 15.21 15.78 5.74
C SER A 96 15.13 14.32 6.25
N GLY A 97 16.04 13.92 7.14
CA GLY A 97 16.27 12.54 7.54
C GLY A 97 15.25 11.91 8.50
N GLY A 98 14.36 12.69 9.10
CA GLY A 98 13.41 12.25 10.13
C GLY A 98 12.29 11.34 9.62
N THR A 99 11.43 10.84 10.50
CA THR A 99 10.35 9.89 10.13
C THR A 99 9.32 10.53 9.19
N PRO A 100 8.81 9.83 8.15
CA PRO A 100 7.86 10.43 7.21
C PRO A 100 6.49 10.70 7.87
N PRO A 101 5.68 11.60 7.28
CA PRO A 101 4.31 11.81 7.69
C PRO A 101 3.41 10.64 7.28
N MET A 102 2.19 10.59 7.83
CA MET A 102 1.14 9.71 7.31
C MET A 102 0.81 10.07 5.85
N PRO A 103 0.55 9.08 4.98
CA PRO A 103 0.12 9.34 3.62
C PRO A 103 -1.22 10.06 3.57
N ALA A 104 -1.48 10.78 2.49
CA ALA A 104 -2.77 11.41 2.27
C ALA A 104 -3.88 10.34 2.13
N PRO A 105 -5.08 10.55 2.70
CA PRO A 105 -6.19 9.64 2.53
C PRO A 105 -6.59 9.46 1.05
N ILE A 106 -7.04 8.25 0.71
CA ILE A 106 -7.73 7.94 -0.54
C ILE A 106 -9.21 7.76 -0.21
N GLU A 107 -10.08 8.54 -0.85
CA GLU A 107 -11.51 8.63 -0.48
C GLU A 107 -12.22 7.27 -0.43
N ASN A 108 -11.93 6.38 -1.37
CA ASN A 108 -12.54 5.05 -1.46
C ASN A 108 -11.68 3.92 -0.87
N ALA A 109 -10.59 4.23 -0.15
CA ALA A 109 -9.79 3.19 0.49
C ALA A 109 -10.54 2.58 1.68
N ILE A 110 -10.61 1.26 1.71
CA ILE A 110 -11.26 0.47 2.77
C ILE A 110 -10.25 -0.24 3.68
N CYS A 111 -9.00 -0.38 3.24
CA CYS A 111 -7.89 -0.96 4.00
C CYS A 111 -6.61 -0.13 3.89
N GLY A 112 -5.62 -0.44 4.74
CA GLY A 112 -4.31 0.20 4.72
C GLY A 112 -4.26 1.59 5.38
N PRO A 113 -3.10 2.26 5.36
CA PRO A 113 -2.89 3.53 6.06
C PRO A 113 -3.56 4.74 5.39
N GLN A 114 -4.03 4.59 4.15
CA GLN A 114 -4.71 5.66 3.39
C GLN A 114 -6.23 5.63 3.54
N LYS A 115 -6.80 4.70 4.33
CA LYS A 115 -8.23 4.73 4.68
C LYS A 115 -8.56 6.07 5.36
N PRO A 116 -9.64 6.77 4.95
CA PRO A 116 -10.05 8.02 5.58
C PRO A 116 -10.21 7.90 7.10
N GLY A 117 -9.69 8.89 7.84
CA GLY A 117 -9.72 8.91 9.30
C GLY A 117 -8.62 8.09 9.99
N THR A 118 -7.66 7.52 9.25
CA THR A 118 -6.54 6.80 9.87
C THR A 118 -5.58 7.75 10.57
N GLU A 119 -5.37 7.50 11.87
CA GLU A 119 -4.39 8.23 12.67
C GLU A 119 -3.02 7.56 12.65
N ARG A 120 -1.97 8.34 12.94
CA ARG A 120 -0.61 7.82 13.06
C ARG A 120 -0.54 6.88 14.27
N PRO A 121 -0.08 5.62 14.12
CA PRO A 121 0.09 4.74 15.27
C PRO A 121 1.23 5.22 16.16
N SER A 122 1.13 4.97 17.47
CA SER A 122 2.18 5.28 18.44
C SER A 122 3.46 4.48 18.20
N SER A 123 3.32 3.28 17.66
CA SER A 123 4.40 2.42 17.17
C SER A 123 3.86 1.41 16.16
N GLY A 124 4.73 0.83 15.33
CA GLY A 124 4.37 -0.26 14.43
C GLY A 124 4.42 0.07 12.93
N ASN A 125 4.09 -0.93 12.12
CA ASN A 125 4.17 -0.87 10.66
C ASN A 125 2.88 -0.30 10.07
N LEU A 126 2.99 0.73 9.23
CA LEU A 126 1.85 1.34 8.55
C LEU A 126 1.05 0.36 7.69
N THR A 127 1.68 -0.70 7.19
CA THR A 127 0.99 -1.72 6.39
C THR A 127 -0.04 -2.52 7.16
N MET A 128 0.03 -2.55 8.50
CA MET A 128 -0.90 -3.29 9.35
C MET A 128 -2.13 -2.48 9.75
N LEU A 129 -2.23 -1.22 9.33
CA LEU A 129 -3.37 -0.37 9.64
C LEU A 129 -4.58 -0.76 8.78
N ASN A 130 -5.76 -0.80 9.41
CA ASN A 130 -7.03 -1.08 8.76
C ASN A 130 -7.01 -2.38 7.92
N PRO A 131 -6.96 -3.57 8.55
CA PRO A 131 -7.00 -4.83 7.82
C PRO A 131 -8.32 -5.01 7.07
N CYS A 132 -8.29 -5.84 6.02
CA CYS A 132 -9.49 -6.21 5.28
C CYS A 132 -10.45 -7.06 6.14
N PRO A 133 -11.80 -6.91 5.99
CA PRO A 133 -12.78 -7.59 6.86
C PRO A 133 -12.66 -9.12 6.95
N LEU A 134 -12.22 -9.78 5.89
CA LEU A 134 -12.02 -11.23 5.83
C LEU A 134 -10.55 -11.65 5.94
N ASN A 135 -9.67 -10.76 6.41
CA ASN A 135 -8.22 -10.94 6.38
C ASN A 135 -7.73 -11.40 5.00
N VAL A 136 -8.29 -10.82 3.94
CA VAL A 136 -7.78 -10.96 2.57
C VAL A 136 -6.69 -9.92 2.33
N CYS A 137 -6.06 -9.97 1.15
CA CYS A 137 -4.96 -9.09 0.81
C CYS A 137 -5.45 -7.64 0.59
N CYS A 138 -4.63 -6.68 1.01
CA CYS A 138 -4.85 -5.25 0.73
C CYS A 138 -3.82 -4.77 -0.30
N ASN A 139 -4.27 -4.09 -1.36
CA ASN A 139 -3.37 -3.52 -2.38
C ASN A 139 -2.97 -2.06 -2.09
N ILE A 140 -2.10 -1.47 -2.91
CA ILE A 140 -1.61 -0.09 -2.68
C ILE A 140 -2.71 0.98 -2.79
N TRP A 141 -3.85 0.65 -3.40
CA TRP A 141 -5.00 1.56 -3.57
C TRP A 141 -6.01 1.43 -2.42
N GLY A 142 -5.65 0.69 -1.36
CA GLY A 142 -6.49 0.51 -0.19
C GLY A 142 -7.72 -0.36 -0.47
N GLN A 143 -7.64 -1.27 -1.43
CA GLN A 143 -8.73 -2.19 -1.80
C GLN A 143 -8.43 -3.62 -1.34
N CYS A 144 -9.47 -4.36 -1.01
CA CYS A 144 -9.41 -5.73 -0.52
C CYS A 144 -9.71 -6.74 -1.61
N GLY A 145 -8.94 -7.83 -1.69
CA GLY A 145 -9.19 -8.90 -2.65
C GLY A 145 -8.31 -10.13 -2.45
N THR A 146 -8.62 -11.19 -3.20
CA THR A 146 -7.94 -12.50 -3.11
C THR A 146 -7.26 -12.89 -4.42
N THR A 147 -7.20 -12.00 -5.41
CA THR A 147 -6.56 -12.28 -6.71
C THR A 147 -5.11 -11.80 -6.73
N LYS A 148 -4.38 -12.12 -7.80
CA LYS A 148 -2.98 -11.70 -7.98
C LYS A 148 -2.80 -10.19 -7.90
N ASP A 149 -3.80 -9.44 -8.34
CA ASP A 149 -3.83 -7.98 -8.29
C ASP A 149 -3.79 -7.42 -6.86
N PHE A 150 -4.16 -8.23 -5.86
CA PHE A 150 -4.20 -7.80 -4.46
C PHE A 150 -3.13 -8.47 -3.61
N CYS A 151 -2.77 -9.70 -3.95
CA CYS A 151 -1.97 -10.56 -3.08
C CYS A 151 -0.50 -10.69 -3.52
N VAL A 152 -0.13 -10.28 -4.73
CA VAL A 152 1.26 -10.34 -5.18
C VAL A 152 1.97 -9.06 -4.80
N ASP A 153 2.98 -9.18 -3.94
CA ASP A 153 3.86 -8.08 -3.60
C ASP A 153 4.75 -7.71 -4.80
N THR A 154 4.62 -6.47 -5.24
CA THR A 154 5.42 -5.89 -6.31
C THR A 154 6.07 -4.58 -5.86
N THR A 155 6.35 -4.44 -4.57
CA THR A 155 7.00 -3.27 -3.97
C THR A 155 8.28 -2.91 -4.72
N VAL A 156 8.51 -1.61 -4.93
CA VAL A 156 9.68 -1.06 -5.63
C VAL A 156 10.68 -0.53 -4.62
N ASN A 157 11.94 -0.97 -4.71
CA ASN A 157 13.04 -0.51 -3.84
C ASN A 157 12.73 -0.58 -2.34
N ASN A 158 11.95 -1.59 -1.92
CA ASN A 158 11.43 -1.73 -0.54
C ASN A 158 10.68 -0.49 -0.03
N THR A 159 10.11 0.32 -0.93
CA THR A 159 9.42 1.57 -0.58
C THR A 159 7.95 1.27 -0.33
N PRO A 160 7.42 1.52 0.88
CA PRO A 160 6.06 1.13 1.24
C PRO A 160 5.03 1.85 0.36
N GLY A 161 3.90 1.19 0.07
CA GLY A 161 2.82 1.77 -0.75
C GLY A 161 3.16 1.95 -2.23
N THR A 162 4.22 1.29 -2.74
CA THR A 162 4.58 1.30 -4.17
C THR A 162 4.24 -0.03 -4.83
N ALA A 163 4.08 0.00 -6.15
CA ALA A 163 3.99 -1.19 -6.98
C ALA A 163 4.80 -0.98 -8.27
N LYS A 164 5.19 -2.08 -8.90
CA LYS A 164 5.77 -2.06 -10.25
C LYS A 164 4.76 -1.46 -11.23
N LYS A 165 5.28 -0.97 -12.35
CA LYS A 165 4.43 -0.49 -13.45
C LYS A 165 3.45 -1.61 -13.87
N ASP A 166 2.21 -1.23 -14.13
CA ASP A 166 1.12 -2.10 -14.57
C ASP A 166 0.73 -3.19 -13.55
N THR A 167 1.05 -3.00 -12.26
CA THR A 167 0.58 -3.83 -11.15
C THR A 167 -0.03 -2.98 -10.04
N TYR A 168 -0.79 -3.59 -9.15
CA TYR A 168 -1.40 -2.90 -8.00
C TYR A 168 -0.69 -3.19 -6.68
N GLY A 169 0.19 -4.19 -6.65
CA GLY A 169 0.99 -4.57 -5.47
C GLY A 169 0.15 -5.03 -4.28
N CYS A 170 0.84 -5.58 -3.28
CA CYS A 170 0.24 -5.97 -2.02
C CYS A 170 0.95 -5.25 -0.89
N ILE A 171 0.18 -4.68 0.04
CA ILE A 171 0.72 -4.03 1.24
C ILE A 171 0.55 -4.89 2.49
N SER A 172 -0.51 -5.70 2.57
CA SER A 172 -0.76 -6.54 3.75
C SER A 172 -1.49 -7.84 3.42
N ASN A 173 -1.23 -8.85 4.24
CA ASN A 173 -1.71 -10.23 4.06
C ASN A 173 -1.35 -10.80 2.67
N CYS A 174 -0.11 -10.53 2.24
CA CYS A 174 0.36 -10.90 0.91
C CYS A 174 0.69 -12.39 0.80
N GLY A 175 0.62 -12.89 -0.42
CA GLY A 175 0.80 -14.31 -0.73
C GLY A 175 -0.49 -14.94 -1.24
N MET A 176 -0.31 -15.90 -2.14
CA MET A 176 -1.39 -16.72 -2.71
C MET A 176 -1.24 -18.19 -2.33
N ASP A 177 -0.23 -18.51 -1.52
CA ASP A 177 0.03 -19.87 -1.09
C ASP A 177 -1.08 -20.30 -0.12
N ILE A 178 -1.61 -21.50 -0.36
CA ILE A 178 -2.49 -22.14 0.61
C ILE A 178 -1.60 -22.62 1.75
N VAL A 179 -1.49 -21.79 2.78
CA VAL A 179 -0.74 -22.10 3.99
C VAL A 179 -1.68 -22.74 5.02
N ASN A 180 -1.20 -23.78 5.70
CA ASN A 180 -1.81 -24.25 6.93
C ASN A 180 -0.89 -23.90 8.11
N ASN A 181 -1.47 -23.84 9.30
CA ASN A 181 -0.73 -23.64 10.56
C ASN A 181 0.11 -24.88 10.96
N LYS A 182 0.29 -25.87 10.07
CA LYS A 182 0.93 -27.18 10.30
C LYS A 182 0.32 -28.00 11.45
N VAL A 183 -0.80 -27.54 12.01
CA VAL A 183 -1.55 -28.21 13.08
C VAL A 183 -2.88 -28.65 12.48
N GLY A 184 -3.02 -29.96 12.27
CA GLY A 184 -4.30 -30.52 11.85
C GLY A 184 -5.38 -30.28 12.90
N PRO A 185 -6.67 -30.33 12.52
CA PRO A 185 -7.75 -30.27 13.50
C PRO A 185 -7.65 -31.49 14.44
N ASP A 186 -8.13 -31.34 15.68
CA ASP A 186 -8.17 -32.44 16.67
C ASP A 186 -8.93 -33.68 16.14
N LYS A 187 -9.89 -33.45 15.22
CA LYS A 187 -10.64 -34.48 14.50
C LYS A 187 -10.88 -34.04 13.06
N PHE A 188 -10.62 -34.93 12.11
CA PHE A 188 -11.12 -34.78 10.75
C PHE A 188 -12.62 -35.08 10.72
N ARG A 189 -13.36 -34.30 9.92
CA ARG A 189 -14.78 -34.53 9.68
C ARG A 189 -15.01 -34.93 8.23
N GLN A 190 -15.89 -35.88 8.00
CA GLN A 190 -16.41 -36.20 6.68
C GLN A 190 -17.66 -35.37 6.40
N LEU A 191 -17.65 -34.69 5.26
CA LEU A 191 -18.74 -33.84 4.81
C LEU A 191 -19.38 -34.46 3.57
N GLY A 192 -20.64 -34.88 3.69
CA GLY A 192 -21.46 -35.33 2.57
C GLY A 192 -22.22 -34.17 1.96
N TYR A 193 -22.32 -34.12 0.63
CA TYR A 193 -23.21 -33.21 -0.08
C TYR A 193 -24.36 -34.01 -0.67
N PHE A 194 -25.57 -33.65 -0.29
CA PHE A 194 -26.79 -34.31 -0.74
C PHE A 194 -27.59 -33.39 -1.65
N GLU A 195 -27.96 -33.89 -2.83
CA GLU A 195 -28.77 -33.18 -3.83
C GLU A 195 -30.22 -33.06 -3.31
N GLY A 196 -30.59 -31.92 -2.73
CA GLY A 196 -31.89 -31.75 -2.04
C GLY A 196 -33.12 -31.93 -2.94
N TRP A 197 -32.95 -31.71 -4.25
CA TRP A 197 -33.98 -31.93 -5.29
C TRP A 197 -33.90 -33.31 -5.95
N ASN A 198 -33.16 -34.27 -5.40
CA ASN A 198 -33.02 -35.62 -5.96
C ASN A 198 -34.38 -36.29 -6.23
N MET A 199 -35.39 -36.01 -5.40
CA MET A 199 -36.76 -36.55 -5.53
C MET A 199 -37.55 -36.02 -6.73
N ASP A 200 -36.99 -35.11 -7.52
CA ASP A 200 -37.55 -34.68 -8.81
C ASP A 200 -37.05 -35.53 -9.99
N ARG A 201 -36.11 -36.44 -9.75
CA ARG A 201 -35.63 -37.37 -10.78
C ARG A 201 -36.66 -38.50 -10.98
N PRO A 202 -36.79 -39.00 -12.23
CA PRO A 202 -37.74 -40.08 -12.52
C PRO A 202 -37.37 -41.42 -11.88
N CYS A 203 -36.09 -41.63 -11.54
CA CYS A 203 -35.57 -42.83 -10.88
C CYS A 203 -34.21 -42.54 -10.22
N LEU A 204 -33.68 -43.55 -9.51
CA LEU A 204 -32.45 -43.47 -8.72
C LEU A 204 -32.51 -42.43 -7.59
N ASN A 205 -33.70 -42.29 -7.02
CA ASN A 205 -33.92 -41.49 -5.82
C ASN A 205 -33.30 -42.22 -4.62
N MET A 206 -32.72 -41.45 -3.73
CA MET A 206 -32.02 -41.90 -2.54
C MET A 206 -32.46 -40.97 -1.41
N ASP A 207 -32.96 -41.57 -0.33
CA ASP A 207 -33.34 -40.86 0.89
C ASP A 207 -32.08 -40.46 1.67
N VAL A 208 -32.06 -39.26 2.25
CA VAL A 208 -30.91 -38.76 3.02
C VAL A 208 -30.52 -39.70 4.16
N GLU A 209 -31.46 -40.42 4.77
CA GLU A 209 -31.21 -41.38 5.86
C GLU A 209 -30.41 -42.60 5.40
N THR A 210 -30.35 -42.86 4.10
CA THR A 210 -29.53 -43.94 3.53
C THR A 210 -28.07 -43.57 3.38
N ILE A 211 -27.71 -42.29 3.58
CA ILE A 211 -26.32 -41.85 3.55
C ILE A 211 -25.56 -42.51 4.69
N PRO A 212 -24.40 -43.13 4.41
CA PRO A 212 -23.61 -43.82 5.43
C PRO A 212 -23.23 -42.89 6.60
N LYS A 213 -23.35 -43.40 7.83
CA LYS A 213 -23.15 -42.65 9.10
C LYS A 213 -21.69 -42.23 9.35
N GLU A 214 -20.77 -42.63 8.47
CA GLU A 214 -19.38 -42.19 8.47
C GLU A 214 -19.27 -40.68 8.17
N ASN A 215 -20.29 -40.08 7.54
CA ASN A 215 -20.39 -38.63 7.37
C ASN A 215 -20.76 -37.96 8.71
N ASP A 216 -19.90 -37.06 9.20
CA ASP A 216 -20.17 -36.27 10.40
C ASP A 216 -21.22 -35.18 10.17
N ILE A 217 -21.30 -34.67 8.93
CA ILE A 217 -22.19 -33.59 8.51
C ILE A 217 -22.71 -33.91 7.11
N ILE A 218 -24.00 -33.66 6.88
CA ILE A 218 -24.61 -33.72 5.55
C ILE A 218 -25.10 -32.31 5.19
N HIS A 219 -24.58 -31.74 4.11
CA HIS A 219 -25.05 -30.48 3.52
C HIS A 219 -26.09 -30.76 2.46
N PHE A 220 -27.27 -30.16 2.59
CA PHE A 220 -28.26 -30.12 1.52
C PHE A 220 -27.83 -29.07 0.49
N ALA A 221 -27.37 -29.56 -0.66
CA ALA A 221 -26.97 -28.75 -1.79
C ALA A 221 -28.18 -28.52 -2.70
N PHE A 222 -28.55 -27.28 -3.04
CA PHE A 222 -28.02 -25.99 -2.60
C PHE A 222 -29.17 -25.08 -2.16
N GLY A 223 -28.92 -24.26 -1.13
CA GLY A 223 -29.74 -23.08 -0.89
C GLY A 223 -29.57 -22.08 -2.04
N MET A 224 -30.65 -21.41 -2.41
CA MET A 224 -30.71 -20.44 -3.50
C MET A 224 -30.64 -19.02 -2.93
N ILE A 225 -30.10 -18.08 -3.72
CA ILE A 225 -30.02 -16.65 -3.37
C ILE A 225 -31.01 -15.90 -4.27
N ALA A 226 -31.95 -15.17 -3.67
CA ALA A 226 -32.93 -14.36 -4.38
C ALA A 226 -32.31 -13.02 -4.85
N GLU A 227 -33.04 -12.25 -5.66
CA GLU A 227 -32.57 -10.95 -6.17
C GLU A 227 -32.33 -9.92 -5.06
N ASP A 228 -33.01 -10.07 -3.92
CA ASP A 228 -32.81 -9.25 -2.72
C ASP A 228 -31.71 -9.79 -1.79
N PHE A 229 -30.92 -10.76 -2.26
CA PHE A 229 -29.89 -11.49 -1.52
C PHE A 229 -30.41 -12.32 -0.32
N SER A 230 -31.71 -12.51 -0.19
CA SER A 230 -32.26 -13.45 0.80
C SER A 230 -31.96 -14.91 0.39
N ILE A 231 -31.78 -15.77 1.39
CA ILE A 231 -31.54 -17.20 1.19
C ILE A 231 -32.88 -17.92 1.22
N TYR A 232 -33.15 -18.77 0.22
CA TYR A 232 -34.36 -19.59 0.16
C TYR A 232 -34.05 -21.02 -0.31
N ILE A 233 -34.97 -21.94 -0.04
CA ILE A 233 -34.93 -23.31 -0.56
C ILE A 233 -35.73 -23.32 -1.86
N GLY A 234 -35.17 -23.87 -2.94
CA GLY A 234 -35.84 -23.90 -4.23
C GLY A 234 -37.15 -24.71 -4.21
N PRO A 235 -37.99 -24.55 -5.24
CA PRO A 235 -39.30 -25.20 -5.30
C PRO A 235 -39.25 -26.72 -5.59
N LYS A 236 -38.06 -27.25 -5.92
CA LYS A 236 -37.85 -28.65 -6.32
C LYS A 236 -37.31 -29.51 -5.18
N GLU A 237 -36.75 -28.84 -4.19
CA GLU A 237 -36.27 -29.38 -2.95
C GLU A 237 -37.49 -29.77 -2.11
N LYS A 238 -37.49 -31.03 -1.65
CA LYS A 238 -38.57 -31.58 -0.82
C LYS A 238 -38.03 -31.84 0.57
N GLU A 239 -38.89 -31.71 1.57
CA GLU A 239 -38.60 -32.16 2.93
C GLU A 239 -38.31 -33.67 2.90
N GLN A 240 -37.22 -34.08 3.54
CA GLN A 240 -36.75 -35.46 3.66
C GLN A 240 -36.43 -35.73 5.12
#